data_AF-A0A4Q4CRC4-F1
#
_entry.id   AF-A0A4Q4CRC4-F1
#
_cell.length_a   1.000
_cell.length_b   1.000
_cell.length_c   1.000
_cell.angle_alpha   90.00
_cell.angle_beta   90.00
_cell.angle_gamma   90.00
#
_symmetry.space_group_name_H-M   'P 1'
#
loop_
_entity.id
_entity.type
_entity.pdbx_description
1 polymer ?
#
loop_
_entity_poly.entity_id
_entity_poly.type
_entity_poly.pdbx_seq_one_letter_code
_entity_poly.pdbx_strand_id
1 'polypeptide(L)'
;MSGIARRLTDRDVGHPLRVGIDGRVGAGKTTFARDLVEALGSMGRPAIHLDSDGFHHVQVVRRRQGSRSARGYYEDAYDFDTLARRVLEPLGAAPPFIYATKVHDLVSDQPTLDETATAEPGSIVVFDCTFLQRGALRELWDEVIWLEVGRQVATERG
;
A
#
# COMPACT_ATOMS: atom_id res chain seq x y z
N MET A 1 18.23 0.40 -5.49
CA MET A 1 17.20 1.45 -5.50
C MET A 1 17.11 2.17 -6.85
N SER A 2 18.19 2.80 -7.34
CA SER A 2 18.19 3.61 -8.58
C SER A 2 17.57 2.95 -9.82
N GLY A 3 17.86 1.67 -10.08
CA GLY A 3 17.29 0.95 -11.23
C GLY A 3 15.77 0.72 -11.15
N ILE A 4 15.23 0.55 -9.94
CA ILE A 4 13.78 0.40 -9.71
C ILE A 4 13.10 1.75 -9.90
N ALA A 5 13.62 2.80 -9.26
CA ALA A 5 13.08 4.15 -9.39
C ALA A 5 13.03 4.59 -10.86
N ARG A 6 14.13 4.40 -11.61
CA ARG A 6 14.18 4.71 -13.05
C ARG A 6 13.11 3.96 -13.86
N ARG A 7 12.92 2.67 -13.58
CA ARG A 7 11.89 1.87 -14.27
C ARG A 7 10.50 2.46 -14.05
N LEU A 8 10.19 2.89 -12.83
CA LEU A 8 8.88 3.46 -12.50
C LEU A 8 8.71 4.87 -13.07
N THR A 9 9.76 5.70 -13.10
CA THR A 9 9.69 7.05 -13.70
C THR A 9 9.45 7.01 -15.21
N ASP A 10 9.93 5.97 -15.89
CA ASP A 10 9.77 5.80 -17.34
C ASP A 10 8.36 5.30 -17.74
N ARG A 11 7.49 5.00 -16.76
CA ARG A 11 6.12 4.54 -17.01
C ARG A 11 5.13 5.70 -17.06
N ASP A 12 4.36 5.73 -18.14
CA ASP A 12 3.15 6.54 -18.28
C ASP A 12 1.97 5.61 -18.58
N VAL A 13 1.00 5.57 -17.67
CA VAL A 13 -0.21 4.75 -17.77
C VAL A 13 -1.47 5.62 -17.91
N GLY A 14 -1.33 6.94 -18.07
CA GLY A 14 -2.45 7.87 -18.24
C GLY A 14 -3.19 8.26 -16.94
N HIS A 15 -2.79 7.70 -15.81
CA HIS A 15 -3.27 8.00 -14.46
C HIS A 15 -2.11 7.84 -13.45
N PRO A 16 -2.27 8.22 -12.16
CA PRO A 16 -1.27 7.92 -11.15
C PRO A 16 -0.84 6.45 -11.14
N LEU A 17 0.47 6.18 -11.18
CA LEU A 17 0.99 4.83 -11.19
C LEU A 17 0.83 4.21 -9.79
N ARG A 18 0.06 3.13 -9.68
CA ARG A 18 -0.24 2.41 -8.43
C ARG A 18 0.77 1.29 -8.26
N VAL A 19 1.67 1.45 -7.28
CA VAL A 19 2.78 0.53 -7.01
C VAL A 19 2.60 -0.13 -5.65
N GLY A 20 2.47 -1.45 -5.63
CA GLY A 20 2.45 -2.25 -4.41
C GLY A 20 3.85 -2.69 -4.00
N ILE A 21 4.23 -2.54 -2.73
CA ILE A 21 5.41 -3.17 -2.13
C ILE A 21 4.91 -4.33 -1.27
N ASP A 22 5.07 -5.55 -1.77
CA ASP A 22 4.60 -6.77 -1.13
C ASP A 22 5.78 -7.58 -0.58
N GLY A 23 5.52 -8.46 0.37
CA GLY A 23 6.55 -9.23 1.04
C GLY A 23 6.12 -9.71 2.42
N ARG A 24 6.84 -10.70 2.94
CA ARG A 24 6.58 -11.26 4.27
C ARG A 24 6.70 -10.20 5.37
N VAL A 25 6.08 -10.45 6.53
CA VAL A 25 6.35 -9.68 7.75
C VAL A 25 7.85 -9.69 8.04
N GLY A 26 8.41 -8.56 8.46
CA GLY A 26 9.86 -8.40 8.70
C GLY A 26 10.72 -8.18 7.45
N ALA A 27 10.13 -8.12 6.25
CA ALA A 27 10.87 -7.92 5.00
C ALA A 27 11.44 -6.50 4.78
N GLY A 28 11.09 -5.53 5.65
CA GLY A 28 11.54 -4.14 5.50
C GLY A 28 10.76 -3.34 4.44
N LYS A 29 9.52 -3.73 4.14
CA LYS A 29 8.67 -3.08 3.12
C LYS A 29 8.50 -1.59 3.34
N THR A 30 8.16 -1.18 4.56
CA THR A 30 7.94 0.24 4.89
C THR A 30 9.20 1.07 4.71
N THR A 31 10.37 0.54 5.10
CA THR A 31 11.65 1.20 4.85
C THR A 31 11.91 1.33 3.35
N PHE A 32 11.76 0.24 2.60
CA PHE A 32 11.96 0.24 1.15
C PHE A 32 11.01 1.20 0.43
N ALA A 33 9.74 1.26 0.84
CA ALA A 33 8.73 2.13 0.26
C ALA A 33 9.08 3.62 0.46
N ARG A 34 9.53 4.00 1.66
CA ARG A 34 9.99 5.36 1.97
C ARG A 34 11.21 5.74 1.15
N ASP A 35 12.22 4.87 1.12
CA ASP A 35 13.45 5.09 0.33
C ASP A 35 13.13 5.20 -1.17
N LEU A 36 12.16 4.43 -1.67
CA LEU A 36 11.71 4.50 -3.05
C LEU A 36 11.02 5.83 -3.35
N VAL A 37 10.13 6.29 -2.48
CA VAL A 37 9.44 7.58 -2.64
C VAL A 37 10.43 8.75 -2.64
N GLU A 38 11.43 8.74 -1.77
CA GLU A 38 12.50 9.74 -1.76
C GLU A 38 13.31 9.72 -3.08
N ALA A 39 13.66 8.52 -3.55
CA ALA A 39 14.39 8.36 -4.81
C ALA A 39 13.57 8.85 -6.02
N LEU A 40 12.27 8.59 -6.06
CA LEU A 40 11.36 9.06 -7.12
C LEU A 40 11.22 10.59 -7.10
N GLY A 41 11.06 11.19 -5.91
CA GLY A 41 11.02 12.64 -5.74
C GLY A 41 12.31 13.32 -6.20
N SER A 42 13.47 12.72 -5.90
CA SER A 42 14.78 13.19 -6.36
C SER A 42 14.95 13.13 -7.88
N MET A 43 14.16 12.30 -8.56
CA MET A 43 14.09 12.21 -10.02
C MET A 43 13.01 13.12 -10.64
N GLY A 44 12.36 13.97 -9.84
CA GLY A 44 11.36 14.93 -10.30
C GLY A 44 9.98 14.33 -10.56
N ARG A 45 9.70 13.12 -10.07
CA ARG A 45 8.37 12.49 -10.16
C ARG A 45 7.66 12.60 -8.82
N PRO A 46 6.48 13.26 -8.74
CA PRO A 46 5.69 13.31 -7.51
C PRO A 46 5.39 11.90 -7.02
N ALA A 47 5.76 11.60 -5.77
CA ALA A 47 5.61 10.28 -5.20
C ALA A 47 4.93 10.38 -3.83
N ILE A 48 3.97 9.48 -3.59
CA ILE A 48 3.13 9.45 -2.40
C ILE A 48 3.33 8.09 -1.74
N HIS A 49 3.60 8.08 -0.43
CA HIS A 49 3.64 6.85 0.37
C HIS A 49 2.34 6.73 1.17
N LEU A 50 1.65 5.60 1.02
CA LEU A 50 0.58 5.15 1.90
C LEU A 50 1.00 3.82 2.53
N ASP A 51 0.84 3.65 3.83
CA ASP A 51 1.15 2.39 4.49
C ASP A 51 -0.12 1.67 4.98
N SER A 52 0.04 0.39 5.33
CA SER A 52 -1.08 -0.43 5.73
C SER A 52 -1.70 -0.06 7.09
N ASP A 53 -1.05 0.76 7.92
CA ASP A 53 -1.59 1.11 9.25
C ASP A 53 -2.90 1.90 9.10
N GLY A 54 -3.01 2.74 8.08
CA GLY A 54 -4.24 3.46 7.74
C GLY A 54 -5.37 2.62 7.16
N PHE A 55 -5.14 1.33 6.89
CA PHE A 55 -6.07 0.44 6.17
C PHE A 55 -6.28 -0.89 6.90
N HIS A 56 -6.10 -0.93 8.22
CA HIS A 56 -6.56 -2.05 9.03
C HIS A 56 -8.08 -2.04 9.20
N HIS A 57 -8.69 -3.22 9.36
CA HIS A 57 -10.01 -3.25 9.97
C HIS A 57 -9.92 -2.87 11.45
N VAL A 58 -11.00 -2.31 11.99
CA VAL A 58 -11.20 -2.10 13.44
C VAL A 58 -10.96 -3.38 14.25
N GLN A 59 -10.53 -3.25 15.51
CA GLN A 59 -10.09 -4.39 16.33
C GLN A 59 -11.15 -5.49 16.44
N VAL A 60 -12.44 -5.13 16.54
CA VAL A 60 -13.54 -6.10 16.65
C VAL A 60 -13.60 -7.04 15.44
N VAL A 61 -13.31 -6.54 14.24
CA VAL A 61 -13.22 -7.35 13.02
C VAL A 61 -11.87 -8.05 12.96
N ARG A 62 -10.78 -7.30 13.11
CA ARG A 62 -9.39 -7.80 13.02
C ARG A 62 -9.09 -8.96 13.96
N ARG A 63 -9.78 -9.04 15.10
CA ARG A 63 -9.56 -10.06 16.15
C ARG A 63 -10.69 -11.07 16.28
N ARG A 64 -11.72 -11.04 15.42
CA ARG A 64 -12.92 -11.90 15.54
C ARG A 64 -12.63 -13.40 15.49
N GLN A 65 -11.55 -13.79 14.81
CA GLN A 65 -11.11 -15.19 14.72
C GLN A 65 -10.10 -15.58 15.81
N GLY A 66 -9.84 -14.70 16.78
CA GLY A 66 -8.80 -14.84 17.80
C GLY A 66 -7.49 -14.14 17.40
N SER A 67 -6.82 -13.53 18.37
CA SER A 67 -5.65 -12.66 18.16
C SER A 67 -4.41 -13.36 17.58
N ARG A 68 -4.38 -14.69 17.59
CA ARG A 68 -3.29 -15.52 17.04
C ARG A 68 -3.70 -16.33 15.81
N SER A 69 -4.89 -16.07 15.25
CA SER A 69 -5.38 -16.80 14.09
C SER A 69 -4.63 -16.39 12.83
N ALA A 70 -3.89 -17.32 12.23
CA ALA A 70 -3.26 -17.11 10.92
C ALA A 70 -4.29 -16.82 9.83
N ARG A 71 -5.46 -17.48 9.92
CA ARG A 71 -6.61 -17.21 9.04
C ARG A 71 -7.13 -15.80 9.26
N GLY A 72 -7.30 -15.36 10.51
CA GLY A 72 -7.69 -13.99 10.85
C GLY A 72 -6.68 -12.95 10.37
N TYR A 73 -5.37 -13.23 10.46
CA TYR A 73 -4.34 -12.33 9.90
C TYR A 73 -4.45 -12.20 8.38
N TYR A 74 -4.74 -13.29 7.69
CA TYR A 74 -4.95 -13.25 6.25
C TYR A 74 -6.27 -12.55 5.89
N GLU A 75 -7.40 -12.98 6.45
CA GLU A 75 -8.73 -12.54 6.02
C GLU A 75 -9.16 -11.18 6.61
N ASP A 76 -8.80 -10.91 7.87
CA ASP A 76 -9.44 -9.85 8.67
C ASP A 76 -8.52 -8.70 9.06
N ALA A 77 -7.19 -8.80 8.85
CA ALA A 77 -6.28 -7.75 9.29
C ALA A 77 -6.49 -6.41 8.57
N TYR A 78 -6.68 -6.46 7.26
CA TYR A 78 -6.69 -5.29 6.38
C TYR A 78 -8.01 -5.13 5.64
N ASP A 79 -8.48 -3.89 5.55
CA ASP A 79 -9.65 -3.49 4.75
C ASP A 79 -9.22 -3.20 3.30
N PHE A 80 -8.81 -4.25 2.59
CA PHE A 80 -8.41 -4.11 1.19
C PHE A 80 -9.58 -3.77 0.26
N ASP A 81 -10.80 -4.05 0.68
CA ASP A 81 -12.00 -3.66 -0.05
C ASP A 81 -12.15 -2.14 -0.07
N THR A 82 -11.91 -1.49 1.06
CA THR A 82 -11.90 -0.02 1.14
C THR A 82 -10.63 0.57 0.49
N LEU A 83 -9.47 -0.08 0.59
CA LEU A 83 -8.27 0.32 -0.16
C LEU A 83 -8.55 0.34 -1.67
N ALA A 84 -9.17 -0.71 -2.21
CA ALA A 84 -9.57 -0.77 -3.61
C ALA A 84 -10.48 0.41 -3.97
N ARG A 85 -11.63 0.53 -3.29
CA ARG A 85 -12.67 1.53 -3.62
C ARG A 85 -12.25 2.98 -3.41
N ARG A 86 -11.44 3.27 -2.39
CA ARG A 86 -11.13 4.65 -1.97
C ARG A 86 -9.74 5.12 -2.37
N VAL A 87 -8.90 4.23 -2.89
CA VAL A 87 -7.54 4.56 -3.30
C VAL A 87 -7.27 4.06 -4.70
N LEU A 88 -7.24 2.75 -4.92
CA LEU A 88 -6.73 2.20 -6.18
C LEU A 88 -7.67 2.42 -7.37
N GLU A 89 -8.97 2.31 -7.19
CA GLU A 89 -9.96 2.58 -8.23
C GLU A 89 -9.97 4.07 -8.62
N PRO A 90 -10.09 5.04 -7.69
CA PRO A 90 -10.01 6.46 -8.05
C PRO A 90 -8.68 6.88 -8.70
N LEU A 91 -7.56 6.32 -8.25
CA LEU A 91 -6.24 6.59 -8.84
C LEU A 91 -6.05 5.94 -10.21
N GLY A 92 -6.88 4.95 -10.58
CA GLY A 92 -6.91 4.35 -11.92
C GLY A 92 -8.00 4.90 -12.84
N ALA A 93 -8.82 5.82 -12.35
CA ALA A 93 -9.95 6.40 -13.08
C ALA A 93 -9.55 7.66 -13.87
N ALA A 94 -10.52 8.46 -14.30
CA ALA A 94 -10.27 9.78 -14.87
C ALA A 94 -10.11 10.86 -13.77
N PRO A 95 -9.41 11.98 -14.03
CA PRO A 95 -9.31 13.08 -13.07
C PRO A 95 -10.68 13.63 -12.65
N PRO A 96 -10.81 14.18 -11.42
CA PRO A 96 -9.77 14.37 -10.42
C PRO A 96 -9.41 13.08 -9.66
N PHE A 97 -8.11 12.89 -9.40
CA PHE A 97 -7.59 11.70 -8.72
C PHE A 97 -7.65 11.83 -7.19
N ILE A 98 -8.86 11.80 -6.63
CA ILE A 98 -9.09 11.94 -5.19
C ILE A 98 -9.01 10.58 -4.51
N TYR A 99 -8.19 10.45 -3.49
CA TYR A 99 -7.98 9.20 -2.76
C TYR A 99 -7.99 9.43 -1.24
N ALA A 100 -8.32 8.38 -0.49
CA ALA A 100 -8.19 8.38 0.96
C ALA A 100 -6.72 8.22 1.39
N THR A 101 -6.24 9.06 2.31
CA THR A 101 -4.89 8.92 2.89
C THR A 101 -4.84 7.88 4.00
N LYS A 102 -5.96 7.69 4.70
CA LYS A 102 -6.24 6.56 5.60
C LYS A 102 -7.76 6.41 5.78
N VAL A 103 -8.18 5.24 6.22
CA VAL A 103 -9.60 4.92 6.51
C VAL A 103 -9.83 4.45 7.94
N HIS A 104 -8.75 4.30 8.71
CA HIS A 104 -8.75 3.88 10.09
C HIS A 104 -7.60 4.57 10.84
N ASP A 105 -7.88 5.05 12.04
CA ASP A 105 -6.87 5.47 13.00
C ASP A 105 -6.55 4.30 13.92
N LEU A 106 -5.34 3.74 13.75
CA LEU A 106 -4.94 2.51 14.44
C LEU A 106 -4.83 2.67 15.97
N VAL A 107 -4.56 3.88 16.46
CA VAL A 107 -4.36 4.19 17.89
C VAL A 107 -5.70 4.26 18.62
N SER A 108 -6.66 5.01 18.08
CA SER A 108 -8.00 5.18 18.62
C SER A 108 -8.96 4.05 18.25
N ASP A 109 -8.57 3.20 17.31
CA ASP A 109 -9.38 2.16 16.68
C ASP A 109 -10.67 2.69 16.03
N GLN A 110 -10.64 3.93 15.52
CA GLN A 110 -11.81 4.57 14.91
C GLN A 110 -11.68 4.64 13.38
N PRO A 111 -12.76 4.40 12.62
CA PRO A 111 -12.80 4.70 11.20
C PRO A 111 -12.59 6.19 10.93
N THR A 112 -11.87 6.52 9.86
CA THR A 112 -11.73 7.90 9.35
C THR A 112 -12.32 8.00 7.95
N LEU A 113 -13.23 8.95 7.73
CA LEU A 113 -13.87 9.10 6.41
C LEU A 113 -13.44 10.37 5.66
N ASP A 114 -12.96 11.37 6.37
CA ASP A 114 -12.76 12.72 5.80
C ASP A 114 -11.32 13.02 5.38
N GLU A 115 -10.40 12.07 5.60
CA GLU A 115 -8.99 12.26 5.28
C GLU A 115 -8.69 11.84 3.84
N THR A 116 -8.71 12.83 2.95
CA THR A 116 -8.49 12.66 1.51
C THR A 116 -7.46 13.63 0.97
N ALA A 117 -6.83 13.25 -0.14
CA ALA A 117 -5.92 14.09 -0.90
C ALA A 117 -6.18 13.93 -2.40
N THR A 118 -5.65 14.86 -3.20
CA THR A 118 -5.71 14.77 -4.68
C THR A 118 -4.31 14.51 -5.21
N ALA A 119 -4.17 13.46 -6.02
CA ALA A 119 -2.91 13.16 -6.68
C ALA A 119 -2.78 13.97 -7.97
N GLU A 120 -1.57 14.46 -8.27
CA GLU A 120 -1.29 15.09 -9.56
C GLU A 120 -1.23 14.05 -10.68
N PRO A 121 -1.58 14.41 -11.93
CA PRO A 121 -1.29 13.57 -13.09
C PRO A 121 0.19 13.16 -13.14
N GLY A 122 0.47 11.88 -13.40
CA GLY A 122 1.84 11.36 -13.47
C GLY A 122 2.51 11.14 -12.11
N SER A 123 1.79 11.30 -11.00
CA SER A 123 2.28 10.88 -9.68
C SER A 123 2.43 9.35 -9.58
N ILE A 124 3.25 8.89 -8.64
CA ILE A 124 3.44 7.49 -8.31
C ILE A 124 2.98 7.28 -6.87
N VAL A 125 1.94 6.46 -6.69
CA VAL A 125 1.44 6.10 -5.36
C VAL A 125 2.01 4.75 -4.97
N VAL A 126 2.79 4.73 -3.90
CA VAL A 126 3.44 3.55 -3.35
C VAL A 126 2.68 3.10 -2.11
N PHE A 127 2.20 1.86 -2.10
CA PHE A 127 1.53 1.24 -0.97
C PHE A 127 2.27 0.00 -0.49
N ASP A 128 2.61 -0.08 0.80
CA ASP A 128 3.28 -1.26 1.35
C ASP A 128 2.42 -2.05 2.33
N CYS A 129 2.31 -3.36 2.08
CA CYS A 129 1.60 -4.30 2.95
C CYS A 129 1.99 -5.75 2.62
N THR A 130 1.42 -6.72 3.33
CA THR A 130 1.45 -8.13 2.92
C THR A 130 0.18 -8.46 2.14
N PHE A 131 0.24 -9.48 1.29
CA PHE A 131 -0.91 -10.05 0.58
C PHE A 131 -1.52 -9.14 -0.50
N LEU A 132 -0.75 -8.18 -1.04
CA LEU A 132 -1.22 -7.24 -2.06
C LEU A 132 -1.66 -7.92 -3.36
N GLN A 133 -1.12 -9.10 -3.64
CA GLN A 133 -1.33 -9.85 -4.88
C GLN A 133 -2.52 -10.83 -4.84
N ARG A 134 -3.44 -10.68 -3.88
CA ARG A 134 -4.58 -11.61 -3.70
C ARG A 134 -5.82 -11.15 -4.44
N GLY A 135 -6.59 -12.12 -4.97
CA GLY A 135 -7.94 -11.89 -5.50
C GLY A 135 -8.02 -10.73 -6.51
N ALA A 136 -9.12 -9.98 -6.46
CA ALA A 136 -9.35 -8.83 -7.34
C ALA A 136 -8.39 -7.65 -7.11
N LEU A 137 -7.77 -7.55 -5.92
CA LEU A 137 -6.82 -6.48 -5.61
C LEU A 137 -5.60 -6.52 -6.54
N ARG A 138 -5.20 -7.73 -6.97
CA ARG A 138 -4.09 -7.94 -7.91
C ARG A 138 -4.25 -7.13 -9.19
N GLU A 139 -5.47 -7.03 -9.71
CA GLU A 139 -5.78 -6.39 -10.99
C GLU A 139 -5.79 -4.85 -10.91
N LEU A 140 -5.73 -4.29 -9.70
CA LEU A 140 -5.72 -2.85 -9.47
C LEU A 140 -4.30 -2.27 -9.37
N TRP A 141 -3.26 -3.10 -9.29
CA TRP A 141 -1.88 -2.63 -9.28
C TRP A 141 -1.34 -2.51 -10.69
N ASP A 142 -0.65 -1.41 -10.96
CA ASP A 142 0.08 -1.26 -12.23
C ASP A 142 1.44 -1.94 -12.15
N GLU A 143 2.02 -2.02 -10.95
CA GLU A 143 3.26 -2.74 -10.62
C GLU A 143 3.17 -3.28 -9.20
N VAL A 144 3.72 -4.48 -8.96
CA VAL A 144 4.02 -4.96 -7.61
C VAL A 144 5.50 -5.34 -7.52
N ILE A 145 6.19 -4.79 -6.51
CA ILE A 145 7.56 -5.14 -6.15
C ILE A 145 7.50 -6.11 -4.98
N TRP A 146 7.99 -7.33 -5.19
CA TRP A 146 8.11 -8.33 -4.14
C TRP A 146 9.48 -8.22 -3.44
N LEU A 147 9.46 -7.97 -2.13
CA LEU A 147 10.66 -8.01 -1.30
C LEU A 147 10.88 -9.42 -0.77
N GLU A 148 11.89 -10.08 -1.33
CA GLU A 148 12.33 -11.38 -0.88
C GLU A 148 13.41 -11.23 0.22
N VAL A 149 13.15 -11.84 1.36
CA VAL A 149 14.11 -11.97 2.47
C VAL A 149 14.14 -13.42 2.92
N GLY A 150 15.33 -13.89 3.33
CA GLY A 150 15.49 -15.21 3.93
C GLY A 150 14.57 -15.35 5.14
N ARG A 151 13.89 -16.51 5.25
CA ARG A 151 12.88 -16.76 6.29
C ARG A 151 13.41 -16.52 7.71
N GLN A 152 14.66 -16.87 7.97
CA GLN A 152 15.31 -16.66 9.27
C GLN A 152 15.43 -15.16 9.62
N VAL A 153 15.91 -14.35 8.68
CA VAL A 153 16.04 -12.90 8.84
C VAL A 153 14.67 -12.23 9.04
N ALA A 154 13.64 -12.71 8.34
CA ALA A 154 12.28 -12.20 8.50
C ALA A 154 11.71 -12.47 9.91
N THR A 155 11.96 -13.66 10.47
CA THR A 155 11.51 -14.04 11.82
C THR A 155 12.27 -13.30 12.92
N GLU A 156 13.55 -12.99 12.73
CA GLU A 156 14.32 -12.22 13.71
C GLU A 156 13.88 -10.75 13.80
N ARG A 157 13.20 -10.23 12.78
CA ARG A 157 12.78 -8.82 12.66
C ARG A 157 11.28 -8.57 12.87
N GLY A 158 10.46 -9.62 12.91
CA GLY A 158 9.00 -9.54 13.04
C GLY A 158 8.53 -10.04 14.39
#